data_AF-A0A2D7NEZ2-F1
#
_entry.id   AF-A0A2D7NEZ2-F1
#
_cell.length_a   1.000
_cell.length_b   1.000
_cell.length_c   1.000
_cell.angle_alpha   90.00
_cell.angle_beta   90.00
_cell.angle_gamma   90.00
#
_symmetry.space_group_name_H-M   'P 1'
#
loop_
_entity.id
_entity.type
_entity.pdbx_description
1 polymer ?
#
loop_
_entity_poly.entity_id
_entity_poly.type
_entity_poly.pdbx_seq_one_letter_code
_entity_poly.pdbx_strand_id
1 'polypeptide(L)' 'YYKQVCIYAFNRKELENYKKFGKKSILEISEDIEILRFFEINKKIKMVKIKNKSIAVDVKTDIKKVQQFIQHEKKN' A
#
# COMPACT_ATOMS: atom_id res chain seq x y z
N TYR A 1 -11.97 -6.51 12.89
CA TYR A 1 -10.53 -6.37 12.58
C TYR A 1 -10.37 -5.57 11.28
N TYR A 2 -9.35 -4.73 11.12
CA TYR A 2 -9.09 -3.99 9.87
C TYR A 2 -7.85 -4.56 9.18
N LYS A 3 -7.84 -4.58 7.84
CA LYS A 3 -6.68 -4.98 7.02
C LYS A 3 -6.06 -3.75 6.38
N GLN A 4 -4.74 -3.62 6.44
CA GLN A 4 -4.01 -2.58 5.71
C GLN A 4 -4.02 -2.88 4.22
N VAL A 5 -4.26 -1.85 3.42
CA VAL A 5 -4.12 -1.89 1.96
C VAL A 5 -2.87 -1.08 1.62
N CYS A 6 -1.96 -1.67 0.84
CA CYS A 6 -0.65 -1.09 0.50
C CYS A 6 -0.76 0.02 -0.55
N ILE A 7 -1.60 1.02 -0.29
CA ILE A 7 -1.74 2.23 -1.10
C ILE A 7 -1.36 3.41 -0.22
N TYR A 8 -0.48 4.26 -0.75
CA TYR A 8 0.11 5.35 0.02
C TYR A 8 0.02 6.67 -0.76
N ALA A 9 -0.08 7.77 -0.02
CA ALA A 9 0.02 9.11 -0.54
C ALA A 9 1.14 9.84 0.21
N PHE A 10 2.12 10.37 -0.53
CA PHE A 10 3.24 11.12 0.02
C PHE A 10 3.41 12.44 -0.73
N ASN A 11 3.82 13.49 -0.01
CA ASN A 11 4.36 14.68 -0.65
C ASN A 11 5.88 14.54 -0.86
N ARG A 12 6.45 15.47 -1.64
CA ARG A 12 7.88 15.48 -1.96
C ARG A 12 8.77 15.49 -0.70
N LYS A 13 8.45 16.32 0.29
CA LYS A 13 9.25 16.47 1.52
C LYS A 13 9.29 15.16 2.34
N GLU A 14 8.18 14.44 2.38
CA GLU A 14 8.08 13.13 3.04
C GLU A 14 9.00 12.10 2.38
N LEU A 15 8.98 12.02 1.05
CA LEU A 15 9.86 11.12 0.30
C LEU A 15 11.34 11.49 0.47
N GLU A 16 11.66 12.78 0.45
CA GLU A 16 13.03 13.25 0.69
C GLU A 16 13.52 12.90 2.10
N ASN A 17 12.69 13.06 3.12
CA ASN A 17 13.03 12.69 4.50
C ASN A 17 13.19 11.16 4.64
N TYR A 18 12.30 10.38 4.04
CA TYR A 18 12.39 8.93 4.00
C TYR A 18 13.70 8.46 3.35
N LYS A 19 14.08 9.07 2.22
CA LYS A 19 15.33 8.79 1.51
C LYS A 19 16.55 9.17 2.34
N LYS A 20 16.54 10.34 3.00
CA LYS A 20 17.63 10.83 3.84
C LYS A 20 17.95 9.91 5.01
N PHE A 21 16.95 9.18 5.53
CA PHE A 21 17.19 8.19 6.59
C PHE A 21 18.15 7.07 6.13
N GLY A 22 18.16 6.72 4.84
CA GLY A 22 19.26 6.01 4.16
C GLY A 22 19.47 4.54 4.52
N LYS A 23 18.75 3.98 5.50
CA LYS A 23 18.84 2.58 5.93
C LYS A 23 17.48 2.03 6.36
N LYS A 24 17.35 0.71 6.56
CA LYS A 24 16.14 0.16 7.18
C LYS A 24 16.08 0.59 8.65
N SER A 25 14.86 0.92 9.11
CA SER A 25 14.59 1.20 10.53
C SER A 25 14.60 -0.08 11.38
N ILE A 26 14.70 0.03 12.70
CA ILE A 26 14.61 -1.14 13.60
C ILE A 26 13.26 -1.83 13.38
N LEU A 27 12.18 -1.03 13.37
CA LEU A 27 10.82 -1.53 13.16
C LEU A 27 10.63 -2.17 11.79
N GLU A 28 11.17 -1.55 10.74
CA GLU A 28 11.12 -2.13 9.38
C GLU A 28 11.91 -3.43 9.28
N ILE A 29 13.04 -3.58 9.96
CA ILE A 29 13.80 -4.84 9.97
C ILE A 29 13.00 -5.94 10.68
N SER A 30 12.35 -5.62 11.79
CA SER A 30 11.59 -6.60 12.58
C SER A 30 10.34 -7.11 11.85
N GLU A 31 9.64 -6.24 11.12
CA GLU A 31 8.34 -6.56 10.50
C GLU A 31 8.40 -6.74 8.98
N ASP A 32 9.51 -6.33 8.35
CA ASP A 32 9.65 -6.17 6.90
C ASP A 32 8.55 -5.27 6.27
N ILE A 33 8.18 -4.20 7.01
CA ILE A 33 7.18 -3.21 6.60
C ILE A 33 7.81 -1.81 6.50
N GLU A 34 7.97 -1.33 5.26
CA GLU A 34 8.66 -0.08 4.93
C GLU A 34 8.03 1.18 5.54
N ILE A 35 6.69 1.26 5.59
CA ILE A 35 6.01 2.46 6.09
C ILE A 35 6.32 2.73 7.57
N LEU A 36 6.76 1.73 8.33
CA LEU A 36 7.12 1.88 9.75
C LEU A 36 8.32 2.81 9.96
N ARG A 37 9.18 2.98 8.95
CA ARG A 37 10.30 3.93 8.99
C ARG A 37 9.85 5.37 9.25
N PHE A 38 8.63 5.73 8.84
CA PHE A 38 8.08 7.06 9.12
C PHE A 38 7.96 7.34 10.63
N PHE A 39 7.75 6.32 11.46
CA PHE A 39 7.72 6.49 12.91
C PHE A 39 9.09 6.85 13.48
N GLU A 40 10.18 6.29 12.96
CA GLU A 40 11.54 6.61 13.43
C GLU A 40 12.00 8.03 13.05
N ILE A 41 11.41 8.63 12.01
CA ILE A 41 11.62 10.04 11.66
C ILE A 41 10.53 10.96 12.26
N ASN A 42 9.85 10.52 13.32
CA ASN A 42 8.81 11.26 14.04
C ASN A 42 7.65 11.76 13.15
N LYS A 43 7.30 10.99 12.10
CA LYS A 43 6.18 11.29 11.19
C LYS A 43 5.01 10.36 11.46
N LYS A 44 3.84 10.94 11.74
CA LYS A 44 2.59 10.19 11.92
C LYS A 44 2.05 9.71 10.56
N ILE A 45 1.54 8.48 10.54
CA ILE A 45 0.84 7.89 9.39
C ILE A 45 -0.67 8.10 9.58
N LYS A 46 -1.33 8.71 8.60
CA LYS A 46 -2.79 8.88 8.60
C LYS A 46 -3.43 7.74 7.83
N MET A 47 -4.22 6.91 8.51
CA MET A 47 -4.98 5.82 7.90
C MET A 47 -6.39 6.27 7.52
N VAL A 48 -6.89 5.82 6.38
CA VAL A 48 -8.25 6.12 5.88
C VAL A 48 -8.96 4.82 5.51
N LYS A 49 -10.24 4.69 5.86
CA LYS A 49 -11.06 3.54 5.45
C LYS A 49 -11.46 3.69 3.99
N ILE A 50 -11.27 2.63 3.21
CA ILE A 50 -11.67 2.59 1.79
C ILE A 50 -12.74 1.52 1.55
N LYS A 51 -13.54 1.71 0.50
CA LYS A 51 -14.48 0.68 0.03
C LYS A 51 -13.70 -0.37 -0.75
N ASN A 52 -14.05 -1.64 -0.53
CA ASN A 52 -13.30 -2.77 -1.06
C ASN A 52 -13.75 -3.08 -2.51
N LYS A 53 -13.07 -2.54 -3.52
CA LYS A 53 -13.28 -2.85 -4.94
C LYS A 53 -11.96 -2.97 -5.72
N SER A 54 -11.06 -3.83 -5.26
CA SER A 54 -9.82 -4.13 -6.01
C SER A 54 -9.67 -5.63 -6.20
N ILE A 55 -9.24 -6.03 -7.40
CA ILE A 55 -8.88 -7.41 -7.72
C ILE A 55 -7.35 -7.46 -7.77
N ALA A 56 -6.74 -8.22 -6.85
CA ALA A 56 -5.30 -8.52 -6.91
C ALA A 56 -5.01 -9.49 -8.05
N VAL A 57 -3.89 -9.31 -8.74
CA VAL A 57 -3.46 -10.12 -9.88
C VAL A 57 -2.01 -10.49 -9.69
N ASP A 58 -1.76 -11.70 -9.22
CA ASP A 58 -0.40 -12.18 -8.94
C ASP A 58 -0.06 -13.41 -9.81
N VAL A 59 -1.06 -14.22 -10.15
CA VAL A 59 -0.87 -15.44 -10.97
C VAL A 59 -1.71 -15.40 -12.24
N LYS A 60 -1.33 -16.20 -13.25
CA LYS A 60 -2.02 -16.24 -14.56
C LYS A 60 -3.52 -16.51 -14.45
N THR A 61 -3.97 -17.24 -13.43
CA THR A 61 -5.38 -17.57 -13.21
C THR A 61 -6.21 -16.35 -12.78
N ASP A 62 -5.59 -15.32 -12.19
CA ASP A 62 -6.30 -14.10 -11.76
C ASP A 62 -6.76 -13.24 -12.95
N ILE A 63 -6.13 -13.39 -14.11
CA ILE A 63 -6.51 -12.69 -15.35
C ILE A 63 -7.99 -12.95 -15.68
N LYS A 64 -8.45 -14.20 -15.52
CA LYS A 64 -9.84 -14.57 -15.78
C LYS A 64 -10.82 -13.81 -14.88
N LYS A 65 -10.46 -13.60 -13.60
CA LYS A 65 -11.28 -12.86 -12.63
C LYS A 65 -11.41 -11.39 -13.05
N VAL A 66 -10.30 -10.78 -13.49
CA VAL A 66 -10.30 -9.40 -13.99
C VAL A 66 -11.11 -9.26 -15.28
N GLN A 67 -10.96 -10.19 -16.22
CA GLN A 67 -11.72 -10.18 -17.47
C GLN A 67 -13.23 -10.27 -17.22
N GLN A 68 -13.65 -11.16 -16.32
CA GLN A 68 -15.05 -11.30 -15.92
C GLN A 68 -15.58 -10.03 -15.26
N PHE A 69 -14.81 -9.44 -14.35
CA PHE A 69 -15.15 -8.17 -13.69
C PHE A 69 -15.37 -7.05 -14.71
N ILE A 70 -14.43 -6.86 -15.64
CA ILE A 70 -14.53 -5.83 -16.68
C ILE A 70 -15.73 -6.06 -17.60
N GLN A 71 -16.02 -7.31 -17.99
CA GLN A 71 -17.20 -7.62 -18.82
C GLN A 71 -18.53 -7.38 -18.11
N HIS A 72 -18.60 -7.66 -16.80
CA HIS A 72 -19.80 -7.40 -16.01
C HIS A 72 -20.07 -5.90 -15.87
N GLU A 73 -19.04 -5.09 -15.63
CA GLU A 73 -19.18 -3.63 -15.53
C GLU A 73 -19.58 -2.98 -16.85
N LYS A 74 -19.22 -3.53 -18.01
CA LYS A 74 -19.64 -3.01 -19.34
C LYS A 74 -21.11 -3.28 -19.69
N LYS A 75 -21.75 -4.24 -19.02
CA LYS A 75 -23.14 -4.64 -19.29
C LYS A 75 -24.15 -3.88 -18.42
N ASN A 76 -23.67 -3.19 -17.39
CA ASN A 76 -24.43 -2.28 -16.53
C ASN A 76 -24.25 -0.84 -17.01
#